data_AF-O77637-F1
#
_entry.id   AF-O77637-F1
#
_cell.length_a   1.000
_cell.length_b   1.000
_cell.length_c   1.000
_cell.angle_alpha   90.00
_cell.angle_beta   90.00
_cell.angle_gamma   90.00
#
_symmetry.space_group_name_H-M   'P 1'
#
loop_
_entity.id
_entity.type
_entity.pdbx_description
1 polymer ?
#
loop_
_entity_poly.entity_id
_entity_poly.type
_entity_poly.pdbx_seq_one_letter_code
_entity_poly.pdbx_strand_id
1 'polypeptide(L)'
;HHRAHYETEGSRGAVKAPTGGHPVVQLHGYMENKPLGLQIFIGTADERILKPHAFYQVHRITGKTVTTTSYEKIVGNTKVLEIPLEPKNNMRATIDCAGILKLRNADIELRKGETDIGRK
;
A
#
# COMPACT_ATOMS: atom_id res chain seq x y z
N HIS A 1 -5.65 -4.22 14.16
CA HIS A 1 -4.29 -3.66 14.27
C HIS A 1 -3.35 -4.38 13.32
N HIS A 2 -2.52 -3.64 12.57
CA HIS A 2 -1.49 -4.21 11.68
C HIS A 2 -0.11 -3.79 12.17
N ARG A 3 0.90 -4.66 11.97
CA ARG A 3 2.28 -4.39 12.37
C ARG A 3 3.11 -3.98 11.15
N ALA A 4 3.63 -2.76 11.17
CA ALA A 4 4.63 -2.33 10.21
C ALA A 4 5.99 -3.01 10.49
N HIS A 5 6.83 -3.11 9.46
CA HIS A 5 8.18 -3.65 9.56
C HIS A 5 9.18 -2.69 8.92
N TYR A 6 10.45 -2.77 9.32
CA TYR A 6 11.53 -2.09 8.62
C TYR A 6 12.03 -2.94 7.44
N GLU A 7 12.74 -2.33 6.49
CA GLU A 7 13.27 -3.02 5.32
C GLU A 7 14.27 -4.14 5.66
N THR A 8 14.97 -4.00 6.79
CA THR A 8 15.89 -5.02 7.31
C THR A 8 15.17 -6.19 7.99
N GLU A 9 13.86 -6.10 8.22
CA GLU A 9 13.06 -7.17 8.79
C GLU A 9 12.38 -7.99 7.69
N GLY A 10 12.17 -9.29 7.95
CA GLY A 10 11.25 -10.09 7.14
C GLY A 10 9.82 -9.52 7.18
N SER A 11 9.09 -9.69 6.08
CA SER A 11 7.71 -9.24 5.95
C SER A 11 6.82 -9.74 7.10
N ARG A 12 5.91 -8.87 7.56
CA ARG A 12 4.88 -9.18 8.56
C ARG A 12 3.55 -9.62 7.93
N GLY A 13 3.59 -9.93 6.63
CA GLY A 13 2.42 -10.31 5.84
C GLY A 13 1.57 -9.10 5.41
N ALA A 14 0.55 -9.40 4.62
CA ALA A 14 -0.37 -8.39 4.12
C ALA A 14 -1.40 -7.96 5.16
N VAL A 15 -1.94 -6.75 4.95
CA VAL A 15 -3.04 -6.17 5.72
C VAL A 15 -4.23 -7.14 5.74
N LYS A 16 -4.89 -7.21 6.90
CA LYS A 16 -6.01 -8.13 7.16
C LYS A 16 -7.31 -7.35 7.36
N ALA A 17 -8.43 -7.89 6.92
CA ALA A 17 -9.72 -7.28 7.20
C ALA A 17 -10.14 -7.55 8.66
N PRO A 18 -10.98 -6.69 9.29
CA PRO A 18 -11.47 -6.90 10.65
C PRO A 18 -12.21 -8.24 10.84
N THR A 19 -12.87 -8.71 9.79
CA THR A 19 -13.62 -9.98 9.76
C THR A 19 -12.74 -11.21 9.53
N GLY A 20 -11.41 -11.06 9.51
CA GLY A 20 -10.48 -12.07 9.00
C GLY A 20 -10.28 -11.97 7.48
N GLY A 21 -9.28 -12.69 6.96
CA GLY A 21 -8.91 -12.61 5.54
C GLY A 21 -8.24 -11.27 5.17
N HIS A 22 -8.49 -10.79 3.96
CA HIS A 22 -7.86 -9.59 3.40
C HIS A 22 -8.91 -8.56 2.96
N PRO A 23 -8.59 -7.25 2.96
CA PRO A 23 -9.48 -6.24 2.40
C PRO A 23 -9.86 -6.55 0.96
N VAL A 24 -11.04 -6.13 0.53
CA VAL A 24 -11.52 -6.31 -0.84
C VAL A 24 -11.94 -4.95 -1.38
N VAL A 25 -11.52 -4.65 -2.60
CA VAL A 25 -11.92 -3.44 -3.34
C VAL A 25 -12.68 -3.88 -4.58
N GLN A 26 -13.81 -3.23 -4.85
CA GLN A 26 -14.58 -3.45 -6.08
C GLN A 26 -15.01 -2.11 -6.66
N LEU A 27 -14.76 -1.93 -7.96
CA LEU A 27 -15.22 -0.76 -8.70
C LEU A 27 -16.58 -1.06 -9.35
N HIS A 28 -17.57 -0.22 -9.07
CA HIS A 28 -18.90 -0.29 -9.68
C HIS A 28 -19.10 0.87 -10.66
N GLY A 29 -19.94 0.64 -11.68
CA GLY A 29 -20.32 1.69 -12.65
C GLY A 29 -19.31 1.94 -13.77
N TYR A 30 -18.21 1.19 -13.83
CA TYR A 30 -17.30 1.24 -14.97
C TYR A 30 -17.88 0.45 -16.15
N MET A 31 -18.16 1.13 -17.25
CA MET A 31 -18.89 0.58 -18.40
C MET A 31 -17.99 0.04 -19.53
N GLU A 32 -16.69 0.34 -19.50
CA GLU A 32 -15.79 -0.18 -20.54
C GLU A 32 -15.36 -1.63 -20.25
N ASN A 33 -15.08 -2.38 -21.31
CA ASN A 33 -14.55 -3.74 -21.21
C ASN A 33 -13.01 -3.78 -21.17
N LYS A 34 -12.36 -2.81 -20.52
CA LYS A 34 -10.90 -2.70 -20.44
C LYS A 34 -10.41 -2.78 -19.00
N PRO A 35 -9.24 -3.41 -18.72
CA PRO A 35 -8.66 -3.38 -17.39
C PRO A 35 -8.33 -1.96 -16.90
N LEU A 36 -8.33 -1.76 -15.58
CA LEU A 36 -7.87 -0.53 -14.91
C LEU A 36 -6.79 -0.84 -13.87
N GLY A 37 -5.88 0.09 -13.62
CA GLY A 37 -4.94 0.00 -12.52
C GLY A 37 -5.51 0.57 -11.22
N LEU A 38 -5.79 -0.27 -10.22
CA LEU A 38 -6.03 0.14 -8.85
C LEU A 38 -4.68 0.52 -8.21
N GLN A 39 -4.53 1.78 -7.81
CA GLN A 39 -3.34 2.28 -7.13
C GLN A 39 -3.57 2.39 -5.62
N ILE A 40 -2.64 1.84 -4.85
CA ILE A 40 -2.70 1.79 -3.40
C ILE A 40 -1.43 2.41 -2.84
N PHE A 41 -1.59 3.35 -1.91
CA PHE A 41 -0.51 3.95 -1.13
C PHE A 41 -0.99 4.17 0.31
N ILE A 42 -0.05 4.43 1.23
CA ILE A 42 -0.38 4.75 2.62
C ILE A 42 -0.44 6.27 2.77
N GLY A 43 -1.61 6.78 3.18
CA GLY A 43 -1.83 8.20 3.44
C GLY A 43 -1.89 8.54 4.93
N THR A 44 -1.82 9.83 5.25
CA THR A 44 -2.07 10.36 6.60
C THR A 44 -3.58 10.47 6.84
N ALA A 45 -4.07 9.92 7.96
CA ALA A 45 -5.51 9.83 8.27
C ALA A 45 -6.16 11.17 8.67
N ASP A 46 -5.38 12.10 9.24
CA ASP A 46 -5.92 13.28 9.94
C ASP A 46 -5.73 14.61 9.19
N GLU A 47 -5.32 14.57 7.92
CA GLU A 47 -5.12 15.79 7.12
C GLU A 47 -6.33 16.11 6.25
N ARG A 48 -6.74 17.38 6.23
CA ARG A 48 -7.80 17.90 5.34
C ARG A 48 -7.49 17.62 3.87
N ILE A 49 -6.21 17.55 3.52
CA ILE A 49 -5.72 17.19 2.19
C ILE A 49 -5.02 15.84 2.32
N LEU A 50 -5.47 14.84 1.55
CA LEU A 50 -4.83 13.53 1.52
C LEU A 50 -3.37 13.67 1.05
N LYS A 51 -2.43 13.26 1.90
CA LYS A 51 -1.01 13.21 1.59
C LYS A 51 -0.43 11.83 1.85
N PRO A 52 0.60 11.41 1.10
CA PRO A 52 1.40 10.24 1.43
C PRO A 52 1.97 10.32 2.85
N HIS A 53 1.95 9.21 3.57
CA HIS A 53 2.41 9.17 4.95
C HIS A 53 3.93 9.32 5.04
N ALA A 54 4.42 10.20 5.92
CA ALA A 54 5.86 10.50 6.01
C ALA A 54 6.71 9.30 6.48
N PHE A 55 6.17 8.47 7.37
CA PHE A 55 6.88 7.37 8.01
C PHE A 55 6.52 5.97 7.50
N TYR A 56 5.46 5.85 6.69
CA TYR A 56 4.93 4.56 6.29
C TYR A 56 4.72 4.51 4.78
N GLN A 57 5.13 3.41 4.17
CA GLN A 57 4.94 3.15 2.75
C GLN A 57 4.26 1.80 2.57
N VAL A 58 3.52 1.66 1.47
CA VAL A 58 3.05 0.33 1.06
C VAL A 58 4.26 -0.53 0.70
N HIS A 59 4.22 -1.80 1.03
CA HIS A 59 5.21 -2.77 0.60
C HIS A 59 4.52 -3.91 -0.12
N ARG A 60 5.00 -4.26 -1.33
CA ARG A 60 4.49 -5.40 -2.05
C ARG A 60 4.84 -6.70 -1.33
N ILE A 61 3.82 -7.44 -0.91
CA ILE A 61 3.95 -8.79 -0.37
C ILE A 61 3.89 -9.79 -1.52
N THR A 62 4.82 -10.74 -1.48
CA THR A 62 4.87 -11.89 -2.38
C THR A 62 4.92 -13.17 -1.55
N GLY A 63 4.60 -14.32 -2.16
CA GLY A 63 4.67 -15.63 -1.50
C GLY A 63 3.59 -16.58 -1.98
N LYS A 64 3.66 -17.84 -1.52
CA LYS A 64 2.76 -18.92 -1.97
C LYS A 64 1.28 -18.69 -1.65
N THR A 65 0.99 -17.91 -0.61
CA THR A 65 -0.38 -17.61 -0.17
C THR A 65 -0.94 -16.33 -0.78
N VAL A 66 -0.14 -15.59 -1.56
CA VAL A 66 -0.57 -14.37 -2.26
C VAL A 66 -1.07 -14.77 -3.64
N THR A 67 -2.32 -14.43 -3.92
CA THR A 67 -3.01 -14.80 -5.17
C THR A 67 -3.19 -13.63 -6.11
N THR A 68 -3.14 -12.40 -5.60
CA THR A 68 -3.38 -11.20 -6.40
C THR A 68 -2.09 -10.71 -7.06
N THR A 69 -2.10 -10.64 -8.39
CA THR A 69 -1.04 -10.00 -9.17
C THR A 69 -0.92 -8.53 -8.78
N SER A 70 0.30 -8.05 -8.54
CA SER A 70 0.55 -6.66 -8.21
C SER A 70 1.94 -6.20 -8.63
N TYR A 71 2.13 -4.90 -8.72
CA TYR A 71 3.40 -4.28 -9.10
C TYR A 71 3.70 -3.12 -8.16
N GLU A 72 4.94 -2.99 -7.73
CA GLU A 72 5.38 -1.84 -6.97
C GLU A 72 6.01 -0.82 -7.93
N LYS A 73 5.64 0.45 -7.80
CA LYS A 73 6.27 1.56 -8.53
C LYS A 73 6.39 2.79 -7.65
N ILE A 74 7.25 3.71 -8.08
CA ILE A 74 7.39 5.02 -7.45
C ILE A 74 6.64 6.05 -8.32
N VAL A 75 5.72 6.81 -7.72
CA VAL A 75 5.02 7.94 -8.34
C VAL A 75 5.37 9.20 -7.54
N GLY A 76 6.10 10.12 -8.16
CA GLY A 76 6.77 11.20 -7.43
C GLY A 76 7.75 10.61 -6.40
N ASN A 77 7.53 10.89 -5.12
CA ASN A 77 8.31 10.32 -4.00
C ASN A 77 7.51 9.27 -3.19
N THR A 78 6.39 8.79 -3.73
CA THR A 78 5.48 7.86 -3.05
C THR A 78 5.58 6.49 -3.66
N LYS A 79 5.78 5.48 -2.81
CA LYS A 79 5.68 4.08 -3.20
C LYS A 79 4.21 3.72 -3.36
N VAL A 80 3.87 3.19 -4.53
CA VAL A 80 2.51 2.82 -4.94
C VAL A 80 2.50 1.36 -5.34
N LEU A 81 1.53 0.63 -4.83
CA LEU A 81 1.20 -0.72 -5.25
C LEU A 81 0.07 -0.64 -6.28
N GLU A 82 0.30 -1.20 -7.47
CA GLU A 82 -0.68 -1.25 -8.55
C GLU A 82 -1.22 -2.68 -8.70
N ILE A 83 -2.54 -2.80 -8.78
CA ILE A 83 -3.26 -4.07 -8.97
C ILE A 83 -4.19 -3.90 -10.19
N PRO A 84 -4.12 -4.80 -11.19
CA PRO A 84 -5.07 -4.76 -12.30
C PRO A 84 -6.47 -5.17 -11.83
N LEU A 85 -7.46 -4.33 -12.08
CA LEU A 85 -8.87 -4.66 -12.02
C LEU A 85 -9.33 -5.05 -13.42
N GLU A 86 -9.91 -6.24 -13.54
CA GLU A 86 -10.36 -6.78 -14.83
C GLU A 86 -11.89 -6.94 -14.84
N PRO A 87 -12.57 -6.62 -15.96
CA PRO A 87 -14.03 -6.79 -16.07
C PRO A 87 -14.48 -8.23 -15.83
N LYS A 88 -13.67 -9.22 -16.27
CA LYS A 88 -13.94 -10.66 -16.07
C LYS A 88 -14.01 -11.08 -14.59
N ASN A 89 -13.41 -10.29 -13.70
CA ASN A 89 -13.42 -10.49 -12.25
C ASN A 89 -14.37 -9.50 -11.56
N ASN A 90 -15.36 -8.96 -12.27
CA ASN A 90 -16.30 -7.95 -11.76
C ASN A 90 -15.61 -6.70 -11.20
N MET A 91 -14.47 -6.31 -11.80
CA MET A 91 -13.65 -5.17 -11.34
C MET A 91 -13.33 -5.23 -9.84
N ARG A 92 -13.12 -6.45 -9.32
CA ARG A 92 -12.88 -6.75 -7.92
C ARG A 92 -11.46 -7.28 -7.71
N ALA A 93 -10.82 -6.86 -6.62
CA ALA A 93 -9.55 -7.39 -6.16
C ALA A 93 -9.55 -7.64 -4.65
N THR A 94 -8.95 -8.75 -4.23
CA THR A 94 -8.58 -9.00 -2.84
C THR A 94 -7.20 -8.40 -2.60
N ILE A 95 -7.01 -7.68 -1.51
CA ILE A 95 -5.76 -6.97 -1.21
C ILE A 95 -4.89 -7.85 -0.28
N ASP A 96 -4.47 -9.01 -0.79
CA ASP A 96 -3.62 -9.98 -0.09
C ASP A 96 -2.12 -9.74 -0.31
N CYS A 97 -1.77 -8.70 -1.07
CA CYS A 97 -0.41 -8.38 -1.48
C CYS A 97 0.10 -7.01 -0.98
N ALA A 98 -0.63 -6.33 -0.09
CA ALA A 98 -0.23 -5.03 0.47
C ALA A 98 0.19 -5.14 1.94
N GLY A 99 1.45 -4.83 2.23
CA GLY A 99 2.02 -4.72 3.58
C GLY A 99 2.36 -3.28 3.94
N ILE A 100 2.80 -3.08 5.19
CA ILE A 100 3.15 -1.76 5.73
C ILE A 100 4.64 -1.75 6.07
N LEU A 101 5.39 -0.88 5.39
CA LEU A 101 6.81 -0.61 5.64
C LEU A 101 6.93 0.66 6.48
N LYS A 102 7.67 0.59 7.59
CA LYS A 102 8.09 1.74 8.39
C LYS A 102 9.46 2.21 7.89
N LEU A 103 9.55 3.48 7.54
CA LEU A 103 10.81 4.12 7.18
C LEU A 103 11.60 4.45 8.45
N ARG A 104 12.94 4.38 8.37
CA ARG A 104 13.78 4.84 9.47
C ARG A 104 13.83 6.35 9.46
N ASN A 105 13.88 6.97 10.63
CA ASN A 105 13.91 8.42 10.75
C ASN A 105 15.07 9.03 9.96
N ALA A 106 16.27 8.45 10.06
CA ALA A 106 17.44 8.91 9.30
C ALA A 106 17.21 8.93 7.78
N ASP A 107 16.46 7.97 7.23
CA ASP A 107 16.15 7.92 5.79
C ASP A 107 15.14 9.01 5.39
N ILE A 108 14.25 9.42 6.30
CA ILE A 108 13.27 10.49 6.08
C ILE A 108 13.95 11.86 6.15
N GLU A 109 14.81 12.05 7.15
CA GLU A 109 15.57 13.29 7.36
C GLU A 109 16.45 13.60 6.14
N LEU A 110 17.15 12.59 5.60
CA LEU A 110 17.95 12.75 4.39
C LEU A 110 17.12 13.18 3.16
N ARG A 111 15.88 12.71 3.05
CA ARG A 111 14.98 13.05 1.92
C ARG A 111 14.34 14.43 2.05
N LYS A 112 14.07 14.88 3.28
CA LYS A 112 13.38 16.15 3.55
C LYS A 112 14.33 17.30 3.87
N GLY A 113 15.59 17.04 4.20
CA GLY A 113 16.53 18.05 4.67
C GLY A 113 16.17 18.62 6.04
N GLU A 114 15.23 17.99 6.76
CA GLU A 114 14.79 18.36 8.10
C GLU A 114 15.38 17.35 9.08
N THR A 115 16.07 17.82 10.11
CA THR A 115 16.51 16.99 11.24
C THR A 115 15.41 16.99 12.32
N ASP A 116 15.27 15.90 13.09
CA ASP A 116 14.41 15.79 14.29
C ASP A 116 12.96 15.30 14.07
N ILE A 117 12.68 14.63 12.96
CA ILE A 117 11.33 14.15 12.59
C ILE A 117 10.80 13.06 13.55
N GLY A 118 11.68 12.42 14.32
CA GLY A 118 11.38 11.26 15.16
C GLY A 118 11.28 11.49 16.68
N ARG A 119 11.36 12.73 17.16
CA ARG A 119 11.44 13.05 18.60
C ARG A 119 10.13 13.50 19.27
N LYS A 120 8.97 13.19 18.71
CA LYS A 120 7.66 13.45 19.35
C LYS A 120 6.97 12.17 19.79
#